data_AF-A0A9K3Q4T3-F1
#
_entry.id   AF-A0A9K3Q4T3-F1
#
_cell.length_a   1.000
_cell.length_b   1.000
_cell.length_c   1.000
_cell.angle_alpha   90.00
_cell.angle_beta   90.00
_cell.angle_gamma   90.00
#
_symmetry.space_group_name_H-M   'P 1'
#
loop_
_entity.id
_entity.type
_entity.pdbx_description
1 polymer ?
#
loop_
_entity_poly.entity_id
_entity_poly.type
_entity_poly.pdbx_seq_one_letter_code
_entity_poly.pdbx_strand_id
1 'polypeptide(L)'
;MLRRNDGAASPVKKKKEPNSKKKKDSAKSSSTDTKQSKSLATDTKTETKKKLPEKKKPENAVPKKKVPEKTVPKKKVPEKKTDEPQKEQKDNRKQERDDPEEPSKSLYPGGPEAFDNERYDPSKWTCKEYLFDGKATSDHLGKMEEVRGKSIQEGIQHFQAHPELYIAMMYQSSMINFVEAKQKYHLLHRRNTYLYRPQIGTGNRGWMTLLINEYEQLPRFPNNELPEKNRDKHTDHFEFQGRKLHIPYTMNKPIMPGRGMGIGDSPDLAIFHNIDPSDVHQGTIGDCWLLGAISALAEFDGAIKKLFRKTKKLEQRPLPGPNMYTVSLYDLKTWKEVDIEIDERLPVKADMSGKLLGARLSNRGELWVSYLEKACAVHCGGWDKIHGGACTHAWSLLTGCKYQYDIHKNPQTGKYYALGKYNPTKKQWEDHCNCPHEDSGRLWKVDWPEVGGGGSRHREIDKDELFQKMCAWDKENYIVSAATSGAGGHSSAGEDDGLVDDHAYSVIECYDNVAGTGIGMMKIRNPWGQGEIEDGEFDDDGPGWDKYPEIKAELKPVVADDGIFWVTKDEFFRFFQSIYLSASNMTRFLED
;
A
#
# COMPACT_ATOMS: atom_id res chain seq x y z
N MET A 1 7.71 70.55 -6.84
CA MET A 1 6.31 70.72 -7.32
C MET A 1 6.34 71.00 -8.82
N LEU A 2 5.45 70.37 -9.61
CA LEU A 2 5.33 70.38 -11.10
C LEU A 2 6.40 69.50 -11.79
N ARG A 3 6.19 68.70 -12.84
CA ARG A 3 5.10 68.34 -13.79
C ARG A 3 5.59 67.07 -14.56
N ARG A 4 4.75 66.04 -14.76
CA ARG A 4 4.22 65.50 -16.05
C ARG A 4 5.17 64.87 -17.11
N ASN A 5 4.70 63.70 -17.60
CA ASN A 5 4.75 63.13 -18.97
C ASN A 5 6.10 62.55 -19.47
N ASP A 6 6.21 61.57 -20.39
CA ASP A 6 5.35 60.64 -21.16
C ASP A 6 6.29 59.68 -21.95
N GLY A 7 5.79 58.49 -22.36
CA GLY A 7 6.12 57.82 -23.65
C GLY A 7 7.41 56.97 -23.72
N ALA A 8 7.38 55.64 -23.82
CA ALA A 8 6.97 54.75 -24.93
C ALA A 8 7.98 54.65 -26.12
N ALA A 9 8.45 53.41 -26.40
CA ALA A 9 8.62 52.77 -27.73
C ALA A 9 9.86 51.84 -27.86
N SER A 10 9.60 50.64 -28.40
CA SER A 10 10.47 49.50 -28.78
C SER A 10 11.35 49.77 -30.04
N PRO A 11 11.85 48.77 -30.83
CA PRO A 11 12.69 47.57 -30.59
C PRO A 11 13.95 47.49 -31.54
N VAL A 12 14.56 46.29 -31.65
CA VAL A 12 15.35 45.70 -32.77
C VAL A 12 16.90 45.82 -32.72
N LYS A 13 17.63 44.68 -32.65
CA LYS A 13 18.47 44.11 -33.76
C LYS A 13 19.40 42.95 -33.35
N LYS A 14 19.31 41.91 -34.19
CA LYS A 14 20.23 40.78 -34.42
C LYS A 14 21.70 41.22 -34.58
N LYS A 15 22.65 40.34 -34.22
CA LYS A 15 23.91 40.14 -34.97
C LYS A 15 24.39 38.67 -34.89
N LYS A 16 24.71 38.14 -36.07
CA LYS A 16 25.35 36.86 -36.37
C LYS A 16 26.90 36.99 -36.33
N GLU A 17 27.55 35.89 -35.96
CA GLU A 17 28.84 35.29 -36.41
C GLU A 17 30.03 36.15 -36.92
N PRO A 18 31.27 35.63 -36.75
CA PRO A 18 31.90 34.95 -37.88
C PRO A 18 32.69 33.66 -37.57
N ASN A 19 32.75 32.81 -38.60
CA ASN A 19 33.58 31.63 -38.86
C ASN A 19 35.09 31.80 -38.58
N SER A 20 35.77 30.71 -38.19
CA SER A 20 36.96 30.21 -38.93
C SER A 20 37.38 28.78 -38.54
N LYS A 21 37.67 27.98 -39.58
CA LYS A 21 38.37 26.67 -39.55
C LYS A 21 39.88 26.90 -39.71
N LYS A 22 40.74 26.12 -39.03
CA LYS A 22 41.80 25.25 -39.64
C LYS A 22 42.90 24.78 -38.66
N LYS A 23 43.44 23.60 -39.01
CA LYS A 23 44.69 22.89 -38.63
C LYS A 23 44.54 21.92 -37.45
N LYS A 24 44.49 20.59 -37.64
CA LYS A 24 45.50 19.63 -38.16
C LYS A 24 46.85 19.79 -37.46
N ASP A 25 47.13 18.87 -36.55
CA ASP A 25 48.42 18.19 -36.46
C ASP A 25 48.22 16.72 -36.09
N SER A 26 49.12 15.92 -36.64
CA SER A 26 49.13 14.47 -36.74
C SER A 26 50.45 13.96 -36.17
N ALA A 27 50.45 12.87 -35.42
CA ALA A 27 51.62 11.99 -35.35
C ALA A 27 51.22 10.55 -35.00
N LYS A 28 51.50 9.65 -35.95
CA LYS A 28 51.51 8.19 -35.86
C LYS A 28 52.85 7.72 -35.28
N SER A 29 52.85 6.55 -34.63
CA SER A 29 53.76 5.39 -34.88
C SER A 29 53.55 4.35 -33.73
N SER A 30 52.99 3.14 -33.92
CA SER A 30 53.61 1.89 -34.44
C SER A 30 55.09 1.75 -34.04
N SER A 31 55.67 0.67 -33.53
CA SER A 31 55.43 -0.77 -33.37
C SER A 31 56.48 -1.21 -32.30
N THR A 32 56.61 -2.41 -31.73
CA THR A 32 56.81 -3.76 -32.29
C THR A 32 57.18 -4.64 -31.08
N ASP A 33 56.72 -5.90 -31.07
CA ASP A 33 57.29 -6.99 -30.28
C ASP A 33 58.81 -7.15 -30.50
N THR A 34 59.57 -7.72 -29.55
CA THR A 34 60.01 -9.14 -29.56
C THR A 34 61.15 -9.40 -28.54
N LYS A 35 60.93 -10.39 -27.65
CA LYS A 35 61.80 -11.52 -27.23
C LYS A 35 63.23 -11.37 -26.61
N GLN A 36 63.46 -12.35 -25.72
CA GLN A 36 64.72 -13.06 -25.35
C GLN A 36 65.62 -12.37 -24.30
N SER A 37 66.24 -13.04 -23.32
CA SER A 37 66.33 -14.47 -22.94
C SER A 37 67.21 -14.65 -21.67
N LYS A 38 66.98 -15.75 -20.93
CA LYS A 38 67.97 -16.64 -20.22
C LYS A 38 68.72 -16.11 -18.97
N SER A 39 68.49 -16.67 -17.77
CA SER A 39 69.19 -17.80 -17.06
C SER A 39 70.34 -17.29 -16.15
N LEU A 40 70.62 -17.71 -14.91
CA LEU A 40 70.58 -19.00 -14.19
C LEU A 40 70.67 -18.79 -12.65
N ALA A 41 70.04 -19.71 -11.88
CA ALA A 41 70.44 -20.44 -10.64
C ALA A 41 70.92 -19.67 -9.38
N THR A 42 70.65 -20.06 -8.12
CA THR A 42 70.56 -21.39 -7.47
C THR A 42 69.75 -21.39 -6.13
N ASP A 43 69.27 -22.59 -5.74
CA ASP A 43 69.09 -23.17 -4.38
C ASP A 43 68.08 -22.54 -3.37
N THR A 44 67.13 -23.24 -2.71
CA THR A 44 67.21 -24.57 -2.04
C THR A 44 65.81 -25.14 -1.69
N LYS A 45 65.68 -26.48 -1.76
CA LYS A 45 64.83 -27.48 -1.01
C LYS A 45 63.59 -26.97 -0.23
N THR A 46 62.40 -27.57 -0.26
CA THR A 46 62.07 -29.01 -0.03
C THR A 46 60.60 -29.28 -0.41
N GLU A 47 60.33 -30.35 -1.17
CA GLU A 47 58.98 -30.86 -1.52
C GLU A 47 58.64 -32.08 -0.66
N THR A 48 57.38 -32.26 -0.26
CA THR A 48 56.83 -33.61 -0.03
C THR A 48 55.32 -33.63 -0.33
N LYS A 49 54.96 -34.37 -1.38
CA LYS A 49 53.60 -34.76 -1.79
C LYS A 49 53.07 -35.93 -0.94
N LYS A 50 51.75 -36.00 -0.73
CA LYS A 50 50.90 -37.22 -0.76
C LYS A 50 49.43 -36.84 -0.49
N LYS A 51 48.52 -36.96 -1.47
CA LYS A 51 47.64 -38.10 -1.79
C LYS A 51 46.57 -38.43 -0.73
N LEU A 52 45.31 -38.29 -1.16
CA LEU A 52 44.08 -38.85 -0.55
C LEU A 52 44.22 -40.35 -0.21
N PRO A 53 43.44 -40.82 0.79
CA PRO A 53 42.49 -41.88 0.47
C PRO A 53 41.11 -41.76 1.16
N GLU A 54 40.18 -42.53 0.58
CA GLU A 54 38.79 -42.80 0.94
C GLU A 54 38.57 -43.19 2.42
N LYS A 55 37.41 -42.80 2.99
CA LYS A 55 36.94 -43.28 4.29
C LYS A 55 35.81 -44.31 4.12
N LYS A 56 36.08 -45.54 4.57
CA LYS A 56 35.10 -46.60 4.84
C LYS A 56 34.39 -46.38 6.19
N LYS A 57 33.15 -46.90 6.26
CA LYS A 57 32.28 -47.06 7.44
C LYS A 57 32.97 -47.72 8.64
N PRO A 58 32.39 -47.55 9.84
CA PRO A 58 32.12 -48.71 10.69
C PRO A 58 30.69 -48.74 11.28
N GLU A 59 30.19 -49.97 11.49
CA GLU A 59 29.04 -50.34 12.33
C GLU A 59 29.43 -50.42 13.82
N ASN A 60 28.54 -50.02 14.74
CA ASN A 60 27.75 -50.90 15.64
C ASN A 60 27.35 -50.27 16.99
N ALA A 61 26.05 -50.41 17.28
CA ALA A 61 25.36 -50.74 18.54
C ALA A 61 25.60 -49.95 19.85
N VAL A 62 24.52 -49.35 20.38
CA VAL A 62 24.29 -49.05 21.82
C VAL A 62 22.79 -49.24 22.15
N PRO A 63 22.39 -49.71 23.37
CA PRO A 63 21.18 -50.49 23.60
C PRO A 63 19.97 -49.72 24.17
N LYS A 64 18.78 -50.34 24.05
CA LYS A 64 17.48 -49.90 24.60
C LYS A 64 17.40 -50.10 26.13
N LYS A 65 16.93 -49.09 26.86
CA LYS A 65 16.40 -49.21 28.24
C LYS A 65 14.91 -48.87 28.27
N LYS A 66 14.13 -49.77 28.88
CA LYS A 66 12.71 -49.68 29.25
C LYS A 66 12.54 -48.93 30.58
N VAL A 67 11.45 -48.18 30.75
CA VAL A 67 10.79 -47.86 32.03
C VAL A 67 9.29 -47.56 31.73
N PRO A 68 8.35 -47.61 32.70
CA PRO A 68 7.22 -48.54 32.64
C PRO A 68 5.85 -47.86 32.77
N GLU A 69 4.82 -48.68 32.57
CA GLU A 69 3.40 -48.39 32.72
C GLU A 69 3.00 -48.37 34.22
N LYS A 70 2.23 -47.36 34.64
CA LYS A 70 1.43 -47.40 35.89
C LYS A 70 0.04 -46.80 35.66
N THR A 71 -0.93 -47.63 36.04
CA THR A 71 -2.38 -47.54 36.02
C THR A 71 -2.95 -46.70 37.17
N VAL A 72 -4.07 -46.00 36.95
CA VAL A 72 -5.10 -45.66 37.97
C VAL A 72 -6.47 -45.40 37.26
N PRO A 73 -7.64 -45.33 37.94
CA PRO A 73 -8.64 -46.40 37.97
C PRO A 73 -10.04 -46.01 37.43
N LYS A 74 -10.90 -47.02 37.21
CA LYS A 74 -12.32 -46.91 36.86
C LYS A 74 -13.20 -46.45 38.04
N LYS A 75 -14.21 -45.62 37.79
CA LYS A 75 -15.52 -45.68 38.49
C LYS A 75 -16.70 -45.12 37.65
N LYS A 76 -17.60 -46.05 37.31
CA LYS A 76 -19.08 -46.03 37.17
C LYS A 76 -19.81 -44.90 36.40
N VAL A 77 -20.50 -45.36 35.35
CA VAL A 77 -21.71 -44.79 34.72
C VAL A 77 -22.96 -45.33 35.46
N PRO A 78 -24.12 -44.66 35.38
CA PRO A 78 -25.40 -45.34 35.23
C PRO A 78 -26.12 -44.99 33.91
N GLU A 79 -26.43 -46.07 33.20
CA GLU A 79 -27.65 -46.39 32.43
C GLU A 79 -28.18 -45.49 31.28
N LYS A 80 -27.95 -46.04 30.09
CA LYS A 80 -28.80 -46.17 28.89
C LYS A 80 -30.30 -45.87 29.03
N LYS A 81 -30.85 -45.23 27.99
CA LYS A 81 -31.98 -45.75 27.17
C LYS A 81 -31.76 -45.32 25.70
N THR A 82 -31.41 -46.27 24.82
CA THR A 82 -32.24 -46.90 23.74
C THR A 82 -32.40 -46.01 22.49
N ASP A 83 -32.27 -46.41 21.24
CA ASP A 83 -31.74 -47.57 20.48
C ASP A 83 -31.77 -47.05 19.01
N GLU A 84 -30.62 -46.98 18.30
CA GLU A 84 -30.20 -47.82 17.15
C GLU A 84 -30.94 -47.61 15.80
N PRO A 85 -30.34 -47.93 14.61
CA PRO A 85 -28.93 -48.23 14.32
C PRO A 85 -28.34 -47.45 13.13
N GLN A 86 -27.03 -47.15 13.23
CA GLN A 86 -26.16 -46.81 12.09
C GLN A 86 -25.61 -48.08 11.44
N LYS A 87 -25.47 -48.06 10.11
CA LYS A 87 -24.56 -48.93 9.36
C LYS A 87 -23.50 -48.11 8.64
N GLU A 88 -22.25 -48.51 8.91
CA GLU A 88 -21.03 -48.47 8.09
C GLU A 88 -20.32 -47.13 7.81
N GLN A 89 -19.24 -46.95 8.58
CA GLN A 89 -18.12 -46.05 8.35
C GLN A 89 -17.26 -46.50 7.15
N LYS A 90 -16.86 -45.53 6.32
CA LYS A 90 -15.58 -45.54 5.59
C LYS A 90 -14.94 -44.15 5.58
N ASP A 91 -13.71 -44.13 6.09
CA ASP A 91 -12.55 -43.29 5.76
C ASP A 91 -12.58 -41.75 5.90
N ASN A 92 -11.88 -41.33 6.97
CA ASN A 92 -11.00 -40.18 7.14
C ASN A 92 -10.61 -39.33 5.91
N ARG A 93 -10.87 -38.02 6.00
CA ARG A 93 -9.86 -36.95 5.81
C ARG A 93 -10.31 -35.65 6.45
N LYS A 94 -9.33 -34.95 7.04
CA LYS A 94 -9.41 -33.71 7.83
C LYS A 94 -10.27 -32.64 7.15
N GLN A 95 -11.27 -32.14 7.87
CA GLN A 95 -12.01 -30.91 7.56
C GLN A 95 -11.40 -29.76 8.37
N GLU A 96 -10.97 -28.73 7.64
CA GLU A 96 -10.71 -27.39 8.15
C GLU A 96 -11.99 -26.85 8.80
N ARG A 97 -11.82 -26.09 9.88
CA ARG A 97 -12.93 -25.45 10.59
C ARG A 97 -13.29 -24.18 9.83
N ASP A 98 -14.50 -24.16 9.30
CA ASP A 98 -15.16 -22.96 8.81
C ASP A 98 -15.55 -22.09 10.03
N ASP A 99 -14.98 -20.90 10.13
CA ASP A 99 -15.49 -19.85 11.01
C ASP A 99 -16.72 -19.20 10.34
N PRO A 100 -17.79 -18.88 11.10
CA PRO A 100 -19.01 -18.33 10.53
C PRO A 100 -18.80 -16.87 10.10
N GLU A 101 -19.00 -16.57 8.81
CA GLU A 101 -19.13 -15.20 8.29
C GLU A 101 -20.28 -14.48 9.00
N GLU A 102 -19.95 -13.48 9.83
CA GLU A 102 -20.92 -12.52 10.33
C GLU A 102 -21.30 -11.51 9.22
N PRO A 103 -22.57 -11.04 9.19
CA PRO A 103 -23.06 -10.20 8.11
C PRO A 103 -22.48 -8.78 8.19
N SER A 104 -21.70 -8.40 7.18
CA SER A 104 -21.11 -7.07 7.06
C SER A 104 -22.17 -5.97 7.07
N LYS A 105 -22.16 -5.15 8.12
CA LYS A 105 -22.92 -3.91 8.20
C LYS A 105 -22.25 -2.87 7.29
N SER A 106 -23.04 -2.34 6.37
CA SER A 106 -22.83 -1.17 5.49
C SER A 106 -21.56 -0.32 5.72
N LEU A 107 -20.49 -0.61 4.98
CA LEU A 107 -19.29 0.22 4.78
C LEU A 107 -19.60 1.44 3.90
N TYR A 108 -20.16 2.54 4.45
CA TYR A 108 -20.11 3.88 3.82
C TYR A 108 -20.48 5.01 4.81
N PRO A 109 -19.58 5.98 5.03
CA PRO A 109 -19.92 7.38 5.20
C PRO A 109 -19.71 8.06 3.84
N GLY A 110 -20.71 7.90 2.96
CA GLY A 110 -20.62 8.42 1.61
C GLY A 110 -21.78 7.93 0.78
N GLY A 111 -22.88 8.68 0.82
CA GLY A 111 -24.04 8.48 -0.03
C GLY A 111 -23.73 8.55 -1.53
N PRO A 112 -24.77 8.52 -2.39
CA PRO A 112 -24.66 8.45 -3.85
C PRO A 112 -24.01 9.67 -4.56
N GLU A 113 -23.22 10.50 -3.88
CA GLU A 113 -22.73 11.79 -4.39
C GLU A 113 -21.29 11.80 -4.93
N ALA A 114 -20.55 10.69 -4.99
CA ALA A 114 -19.16 10.71 -5.44
C ALA A 114 -18.94 10.15 -6.86
N PHE A 115 -19.89 10.36 -7.78
CA PHE A 115 -19.55 10.34 -9.20
C PHE A 115 -19.23 11.78 -9.60
N ASP A 116 -18.01 12.04 -10.09
CA ASP A 116 -17.68 13.34 -10.65
C ASP A 116 -18.48 13.51 -11.96
N ASN A 117 -19.65 14.13 -11.84
CA ASN A 117 -20.57 14.38 -12.95
C ASN A 117 -19.90 15.17 -14.08
N GLU A 118 -18.81 15.91 -13.83
CA GLU A 118 -18.05 16.61 -14.88
C GLU A 118 -17.34 15.64 -15.84
N ARG A 119 -17.09 14.40 -15.41
CA ARG A 119 -16.41 13.35 -16.19
C ARG A 119 -17.36 12.33 -16.78
N TYR A 120 -18.66 12.44 -16.49
CA TYR A 120 -19.70 11.61 -17.09
C TYR A 120 -19.82 11.93 -18.59
N ASP A 121 -19.33 11.04 -19.43
CA ASP A 121 -19.47 11.13 -20.87
C ASP A 121 -20.35 9.97 -21.38
N PRO A 122 -21.66 10.18 -21.60
CA PRO A 122 -22.57 9.13 -22.04
C PRO A 122 -22.16 8.54 -23.40
N SER A 123 -21.40 9.27 -24.22
CA SER A 123 -20.96 8.78 -25.54
C SER A 123 -19.90 7.67 -25.45
N LYS A 124 -19.25 7.52 -24.29
CA LYS A 124 -18.19 6.53 -24.04
C LYS A 124 -18.70 5.22 -23.45
N TRP A 125 -19.99 5.12 -23.18
CA TRP A 125 -20.60 3.93 -22.62
C TRP A 125 -21.23 3.07 -23.68
N THR A 126 -21.05 1.76 -23.55
CA THR A 126 -21.75 0.77 -24.37
C THR A 126 -22.38 -0.28 -23.46
N CYS A 127 -23.64 -0.58 -23.70
CA CYS A 127 -24.34 -1.68 -23.03
C CYS A 127 -24.29 -2.90 -23.94
N LYS A 128 -23.65 -3.98 -23.50
CA LYS A 128 -23.60 -5.26 -24.21
C LYS A 128 -24.52 -6.26 -23.55
N GLU A 129 -25.23 -7.01 -24.39
CA GLU A 129 -26.11 -8.09 -23.96
C GLU A 129 -25.48 -9.44 -24.24
N TYR A 130 -25.53 -10.34 -23.25
CA TYR A 130 -25.04 -11.70 -23.33
C TYR A 130 -26.12 -12.66 -22.84
N LEU A 131 -26.28 -13.77 -23.55
CA LEU A 131 -26.96 -14.95 -23.01
C LEU A 131 -25.91 -15.82 -22.31
N PHE A 132 -26.19 -16.24 -21.07
CA PHE A 132 -25.26 -17.07 -20.30
C PHE A 132 -25.98 -18.04 -19.36
N ASP A 133 -25.23 -19.04 -18.89
CA ASP A 133 -25.77 -20.14 -18.06
C ASP A 133 -25.84 -19.80 -16.55
N GLY A 134 -25.68 -18.52 -16.19
CA GLY A 134 -25.63 -18.06 -14.80
C GLY A 134 -24.24 -18.11 -14.15
N LYS A 135 -23.19 -18.47 -14.91
CA LYS A 135 -21.80 -18.46 -14.43
C LYS A 135 -21.05 -17.22 -14.88
N ALA A 136 -20.58 -16.44 -13.92
CA ALA A 136 -19.70 -15.29 -14.14
C ALA A 136 -18.47 -15.40 -13.23
N THR A 137 -17.36 -14.83 -13.67
CA THR A 137 -16.13 -14.67 -12.90
C THR A 137 -15.97 -13.21 -12.51
N SER A 138 -15.51 -12.97 -11.29
CA SER A 138 -15.16 -11.64 -10.78
C SER A 138 -14.06 -11.79 -9.75
N ASP A 139 -13.16 -10.82 -9.68
CA ASP A 139 -12.03 -10.83 -8.75
C ASP A 139 -12.43 -10.38 -7.34
N HIS A 140 -13.45 -9.50 -7.29
CA HIS A 140 -14.16 -9.06 -6.10
C HIS A 140 -15.55 -8.60 -6.55
N LEU A 141 -16.58 -9.10 -5.88
CA LEU A 141 -17.96 -8.79 -6.21
C LEU A 141 -18.46 -7.70 -5.25
N GLY A 142 -18.83 -6.55 -5.81
CA GLY A 142 -19.47 -5.50 -5.04
C GLY A 142 -20.92 -5.86 -4.69
N LYS A 143 -21.66 -4.86 -4.21
CA LYS A 143 -23.07 -5.04 -3.81
C LYS A 143 -23.91 -5.55 -4.99
N MET A 144 -24.62 -6.65 -4.77
CA MET A 144 -25.64 -7.16 -5.68
C MET A 144 -27.03 -6.91 -5.08
N GLU A 145 -27.87 -6.17 -5.80
CA GLU A 145 -29.22 -5.81 -5.38
C GLU A 145 -30.24 -6.65 -6.15
N GLU A 146 -31.07 -7.45 -5.46
CA GLU A 146 -32.25 -8.08 -6.07
C GLU A 146 -33.41 -7.07 -6.07
N VAL A 147 -33.95 -6.78 -7.26
CA VAL A 147 -35.10 -5.88 -7.42
C VAL A 147 -36.35 -6.69 -7.73
N ARG A 148 -37.44 -6.38 -7.02
CA ARG A 148 -38.78 -6.94 -7.19
C ARG A 148 -39.82 -5.83 -7.28
N GLY A 149 -40.94 -6.09 -7.93
CA GLY A 149 -42.06 -5.14 -8.02
C GLY A 149 -41.87 -4.02 -9.05
N LYS A 150 -40.75 -4.04 -9.81
CA LYS A 150 -40.54 -3.26 -11.03
C LYS A 150 -40.37 -4.22 -12.20
N SER A 151 -40.85 -3.83 -13.38
CA SER A 151 -40.67 -4.64 -14.58
C SER A 151 -39.18 -4.71 -14.97
N ILE A 152 -38.78 -5.79 -15.65
CA ILE A 152 -37.46 -5.92 -16.25
C ILE A 152 -37.22 -4.77 -17.25
N GLN A 153 -38.25 -4.34 -17.98
CA GLN A 153 -38.13 -3.23 -18.93
C GLN A 153 -37.75 -1.91 -18.25
N GLU A 154 -38.39 -1.57 -17.13
CA GLU A 154 -38.00 -0.42 -16.29
C GLU A 154 -36.61 -0.61 -15.70
N GLY A 155 -36.28 -1.84 -15.28
CA GLY A 155 -34.94 -2.20 -14.80
C GLY A 155 -33.85 -1.95 -15.84
N ILE A 156 -34.09 -2.32 -17.10
CA ILE A 156 -33.16 -2.09 -18.22
C ILE A 156 -32.97 -0.59 -18.45
N GLN A 157 -34.06 0.19 -18.45
CA GLN A 157 -33.98 1.64 -18.63
C GLN A 157 -33.19 2.30 -17.49
N HIS A 158 -33.46 1.92 -16.23
CA HIS A 158 -32.72 2.40 -15.06
C HIS A 158 -31.23 2.02 -15.14
N PHE A 159 -30.93 0.77 -15.48
CA PHE A 159 -29.56 0.27 -15.63
C PHE A 159 -28.79 1.01 -16.73
N GLN A 160 -29.42 1.28 -17.88
CA GLN A 160 -28.81 1.99 -19.00
C GLN A 160 -28.68 3.50 -18.76
N ALA A 161 -29.57 4.08 -17.97
CA ALA A 161 -29.49 5.48 -17.56
C ALA A 161 -28.37 5.73 -16.52
N HIS A 162 -27.99 4.68 -15.77
CA HIS A 162 -27.01 4.76 -14.68
C HIS A 162 -25.79 3.83 -14.87
N PRO A 163 -25.05 3.89 -16.00
CA PRO A 163 -23.89 3.04 -16.24
C PRO A 163 -22.72 3.29 -15.28
N GLU A 164 -22.69 4.45 -14.63
CA GLU A 164 -21.79 4.81 -13.55
C GLU A 164 -22.05 4.01 -12.27
N LEU A 165 -23.32 3.77 -11.94
CA LEU A 165 -23.69 3.06 -10.71
C LEU A 165 -23.61 1.55 -10.87
N TYR A 166 -23.96 1.03 -12.05
CA TYR A 166 -24.12 -0.40 -12.27
C TYR A 166 -23.21 -0.92 -13.38
N ILE A 167 -22.42 -1.95 -13.07
CA ILE A 167 -21.57 -2.64 -14.04
C ILE A 167 -22.36 -3.71 -14.81
N ALA A 168 -23.31 -4.37 -14.15
CA ALA A 168 -24.12 -5.41 -14.78
C ALA A 168 -25.56 -5.47 -14.27
N MET A 169 -26.46 -5.93 -15.13
CA MET A 169 -27.83 -6.31 -14.79
C MET A 169 -28.07 -7.74 -15.28
N MET A 170 -28.67 -8.59 -14.47
CA MET A 170 -28.96 -9.97 -14.87
C MET A 170 -30.37 -10.41 -14.48
N TYR A 171 -30.98 -11.23 -15.33
CA TYR A 171 -32.31 -11.79 -15.12
C TYR A 171 -32.50 -13.09 -15.89
N GLN A 172 -33.48 -13.90 -15.50
CA GLN A 172 -33.86 -15.09 -16.26
C GLN A 172 -34.53 -14.66 -17.58
N SER A 173 -34.01 -15.10 -18.73
CA SER A 173 -34.45 -14.61 -20.04
C SER A 173 -35.94 -14.82 -20.30
N SER A 174 -36.52 -15.94 -19.83
CA SER A 174 -37.95 -16.20 -19.98
C SER A 174 -38.85 -15.32 -19.13
N MET A 175 -38.31 -14.70 -18.08
CA MET A 175 -39.06 -13.91 -17.09
C MET A 175 -39.56 -12.58 -17.67
N ILE A 176 -38.99 -12.12 -18.78
CA ILE A 176 -39.49 -10.94 -19.51
C ILE A 176 -40.94 -11.11 -19.97
N ASN A 177 -41.41 -12.35 -20.15
CA ASN A 177 -42.77 -12.67 -20.56
C ASN A 177 -43.73 -12.91 -19.38
N PHE A 178 -43.25 -12.80 -18.13
CA PHE A 178 -44.10 -13.00 -16.95
C PHE A 178 -44.88 -11.73 -16.64
N VAL A 179 -45.97 -11.85 -15.88
CA VAL A 179 -46.66 -10.67 -15.32
C VAL A 179 -45.68 -9.86 -14.45
N GLU A 180 -45.73 -8.53 -14.54
CA GLU A 180 -44.75 -7.61 -13.94
C GLU A 180 -44.50 -7.89 -12.44
N ALA A 181 -45.55 -8.18 -11.68
CA ALA A 181 -45.46 -8.52 -10.25
C ALA A 181 -44.61 -9.78 -9.94
N LYS A 182 -44.37 -10.65 -10.93
CA LYS A 182 -43.53 -11.85 -10.81
C LYS A 182 -42.14 -11.68 -11.44
N GLN A 183 -41.87 -10.54 -12.07
CA GLN A 183 -40.56 -10.25 -12.63
C GLN A 183 -39.59 -9.89 -11.51
N LYS A 184 -38.34 -10.31 -11.68
CA LYS A 184 -37.22 -9.96 -10.82
C LYS A 184 -35.93 -9.94 -11.62
N TYR A 185 -35.01 -9.11 -11.18
CA TYR A 185 -33.69 -8.96 -11.77
C TYR A 185 -32.68 -8.56 -10.69
N HIS A 186 -31.41 -8.70 -10.99
CA HIS A 186 -30.32 -8.26 -10.12
C HIS A 186 -29.55 -7.13 -10.77
N LEU A 187 -29.22 -6.11 -10.00
CA LEU A 187 -28.30 -5.04 -10.35
C LEU A 187 -26.99 -5.25 -9.59
N LEU A 188 -25.88 -5.27 -10.31
CA LEU A 188 -24.54 -5.34 -9.74
C LEU A 188 -23.93 -3.95 -9.73
N HIS A 189 -23.64 -3.43 -8.56
CA HIS A 189 -23.01 -2.13 -8.40
C HIS A 189 -21.58 -2.15 -8.97
N ARG A 190 -21.19 -1.08 -9.66
CA ARG A 190 -19.84 -0.92 -10.21
C ARG A 190 -18.81 -0.77 -9.10
N ARG A 191 -19.13 0.02 -8.07
CA ARG A 191 -18.24 0.24 -6.91
C ARG A 191 -17.91 -1.10 -6.25
N ASN A 192 -16.63 -1.33 -5.98
CA ASN A 192 -16.08 -2.58 -5.44
C ASN A 192 -16.35 -3.84 -6.30
N THR A 193 -16.78 -3.71 -7.57
CA THR A 193 -16.82 -4.86 -8.48
C THR A 193 -15.64 -4.82 -9.44
N TYR A 194 -14.74 -5.79 -9.31
CA TYR A 194 -13.56 -5.92 -10.18
C TYR A 194 -13.71 -7.09 -11.15
N LEU A 195 -13.35 -6.85 -12.41
CA LEU A 195 -13.21 -7.91 -13.42
C LEU A 195 -14.45 -8.78 -13.65
N TYR A 196 -15.65 -8.22 -13.57
CA TYR A 196 -16.88 -8.98 -13.81
C TYR A 196 -17.00 -9.39 -15.28
N ARG A 197 -16.90 -10.69 -15.56
CA ARG A 197 -17.01 -11.28 -16.90
C ARG A 197 -17.92 -12.49 -16.89
N PRO A 198 -18.87 -12.61 -17.82
CA PRO A 198 -19.58 -13.86 -18.02
C PRO A 198 -18.60 -14.94 -18.45
N GLN A 199 -18.77 -16.16 -17.95
CA GLN A 199 -18.02 -17.30 -18.45
C GLN A 199 -18.60 -17.69 -19.82
N ILE A 200 -18.10 -17.08 -20.88
CA ILE A 200 -18.56 -17.34 -22.25
C ILE A 200 -17.93 -18.66 -22.71
N GLY A 201 -18.73 -19.72 -22.80
CA GLY A 201 -18.24 -21.07 -23.12
C GLY A 201 -19.31 -22.12 -23.41
N THR A 202 -20.58 -21.75 -23.45
CA THR A 202 -21.69 -22.59 -23.91
C THR A 202 -22.45 -21.75 -24.93
N GLY A 203 -22.86 -22.34 -26.06
CA GLY A 203 -23.42 -21.61 -27.21
C GLY A 203 -24.73 -20.87 -26.91
N ASN A 204 -25.60 -20.69 -27.91
CA ASN A 204 -26.91 -20.00 -27.78
C ASN A 204 -27.94 -20.69 -26.84
N ARG A 205 -27.52 -21.24 -25.69
CA ARG A 205 -28.27 -22.07 -24.74
C ARG A 205 -28.40 -21.45 -23.33
N GLY A 206 -27.88 -20.25 -23.11
CA GLY A 206 -28.03 -19.51 -21.85
C GLY A 206 -29.50 -19.26 -21.49
N TRP A 207 -29.86 -19.56 -20.24
CA TRP A 207 -31.22 -19.32 -19.71
C TRP A 207 -31.35 -17.97 -19.00
N MET A 208 -30.23 -17.27 -18.79
CA MET A 208 -30.18 -15.92 -18.24
C MET A 208 -29.70 -14.92 -19.28
N THR A 209 -30.22 -13.70 -19.17
CA THR A 209 -29.73 -12.52 -19.88
C THR A 209 -28.86 -11.71 -18.93
N LEU A 210 -27.71 -11.27 -19.42
CA LEU A 210 -26.76 -10.41 -18.75
C LEU A 210 -26.50 -9.17 -19.60
N LEU A 211 -26.81 -8.00 -19.05
CA LEU A 211 -26.41 -6.72 -19.59
C LEU A 211 -25.16 -6.24 -18.85
N ILE A 212 -24.18 -5.74 -19.59
CA ILE A 212 -22.93 -5.17 -19.03
C ILE A 212 -22.72 -3.79 -19.61
N ASN A 213 -22.54 -2.81 -18.73
CA ASN A 213 -22.12 -1.47 -19.10
C ASN A 213 -20.60 -1.41 -19.14
N GLU A 214 -20.04 -1.31 -20.34
CA GLU A 214 -18.61 -1.15 -20.59
C GLU A 214 -18.28 0.31 -20.91
N TYR A 215 -17.31 0.86 -20.21
CA TYR A 215 -16.76 2.17 -20.51
C TYR A 215 -15.67 2.07 -21.58
N GLU A 216 -15.49 3.14 -22.36
CA GLU A 216 -14.43 3.25 -23.37
C GLU A 216 -13.05 2.96 -22.74
N GLN A 217 -12.46 1.85 -23.18
CA GLN A 217 -11.12 1.42 -22.81
C GLN A 217 -10.07 2.21 -23.61
N LEU A 218 -8.93 2.48 -22.98
CA LEU A 218 -7.75 2.94 -23.68
C LEU A 218 -7.33 1.91 -24.75
N PRO A 219 -6.79 2.35 -25.90
CA PRO A 219 -6.36 1.44 -26.96
C PRO A 219 -5.41 0.37 -26.43
N ARG A 220 -5.65 -0.89 -26.79
CA ARG A 220 -4.73 -1.98 -26.44
C ARG A 220 -3.48 -1.90 -27.30
N PHE A 221 -2.33 -2.16 -26.68
CA PHE A 221 -1.12 -2.44 -27.44
C PHE A 221 -1.18 -3.83 -28.07
N PRO A 222 -0.47 -4.06 -29.18
CA PRO A 222 -0.33 -5.40 -29.75
C PRO A 222 0.07 -6.44 -28.69
N ASN A 223 -0.64 -7.57 -28.67
CA ASN A 223 -0.44 -8.66 -27.71
C ASN A 223 -0.64 -8.29 -26.22
N ASN A 224 -1.30 -7.16 -25.92
CA ASN A 224 -1.39 -6.57 -24.57
C ASN A 224 -0.02 -6.33 -23.93
N GLU A 225 0.97 -5.90 -24.74
CA GLU A 225 2.32 -5.62 -24.26
C GLU A 225 2.73 -4.20 -24.61
N LEU A 226 3.25 -3.48 -23.61
CA LEU A 226 3.89 -2.19 -23.83
C LEU A 226 5.12 -2.40 -24.74
N PRO A 227 5.30 -1.63 -25.82
CA PRO A 227 6.47 -1.75 -26.68
C PRO A 227 7.77 -1.58 -25.90
N GLU A 228 8.79 -2.39 -26.18
CA GLU A 228 10.04 -2.43 -25.41
C GLU A 228 10.73 -1.06 -25.29
N LYS A 229 10.73 -0.27 -26.39
CA LYS A 229 11.27 1.09 -26.43
C LYS A 229 10.57 2.09 -25.49
N ASN A 230 9.38 1.75 -24.99
CA ASN A 230 8.54 2.57 -24.12
C ASN A 230 8.52 2.06 -22.68
N ARG A 231 9.21 0.96 -22.39
CA ARG A 231 9.32 0.39 -21.05
C ARG A 231 10.32 1.16 -20.23
N ASP A 232 10.09 1.23 -18.93
CA ASP A 232 11.12 1.68 -18.00
C ASP A 232 12.31 0.69 -18.00
N LYS A 233 13.50 1.21 -17.73
CA LYS A 233 14.76 0.46 -17.77
C LYS A 233 14.96 -0.48 -16.57
N HIS A 234 13.97 -0.61 -15.69
CA HIS A 234 14.14 -1.17 -14.36
C HIS A 234 13.39 -2.50 -14.19
N THR A 235 12.09 -2.50 -14.51
CA THR A 235 11.17 -3.52 -14.02
C THR A 235 11.22 -4.87 -14.74
N ASP A 236 11.74 -4.93 -15.96
CA ASP A 236 11.79 -6.17 -16.77
C ASP A 236 12.65 -7.28 -16.14
N HIS A 237 13.53 -6.94 -15.21
CA HIS A 237 14.42 -7.89 -14.52
C HIS A 237 14.02 -8.15 -13.06
N PHE A 238 13.00 -7.48 -12.56
CA PHE A 238 12.60 -7.64 -11.17
C PHE A 238 11.91 -8.97 -10.91
N GLU A 239 12.17 -9.48 -9.72
CA GLU A 239 11.64 -10.72 -9.19
C GLU A 239 10.92 -10.42 -7.88
N PHE A 240 10.00 -11.32 -7.52
CA PHE A 240 9.45 -11.42 -6.19
C PHE A 240 9.46 -12.88 -5.78
N GLN A 241 10.07 -13.18 -4.63
CA GLN A 241 10.22 -14.55 -4.11
C GLN A 241 10.83 -15.52 -5.14
N GLY A 242 11.82 -15.05 -5.90
CA GLY A 242 12.53 -15.83 -6.93
C GLY A 242 11.72 -16.07 -8.21
N ARG A 243 10.60 -15.38 -8.40
CA ARG A 243 9.80 -15.44 -9.63
C ARG A 243 9.85 -14.09 -10.35
N LYS A 244 10.19 -14.11 -11.64
CA LYS A 244 10.15 -12.91 -12.48
C LYS A 244 8.73 -12.35 -12.56
N LEU A 245 8.61 -11.04 -12.35
CA LEU A 245 7.32 -10.34 -12.36
C LEU A 245 6.85 -10.02 -13.76
N HIS A 246 7.76 -9.58 -14.61
CA HIS A 246 7.47 -9.22 -16.00
C HIS A 246 8.03 -10.30 -16.91
N ILE A 247 7.25 -11.36 -17.16
CA ILE A 247 7.66 -12.43 -18.09
C ILE A 247 6.97 -12.23 -19.44
N PRO A 248 7.70 -11.81 -20.48
CA PRO A 248 7.16 -11.73 -21.84
C PRO A 248 6.61 -13.10 -22.27
N TYR A 249 5.51 -13.10 -23.04
CA TYR A 249 4.94 -14.33 -23.63
C TYR A 249 4.37 -15.37 -22.65
N THR A 250 4.14 -15.01 -21.38
CA THR A 250 3.40 -15.85 -20.45
C THR A 250 1.99 -15.34 -20.22
N MET A 251 1.16 -16.16 -19.59
CA MET A 251 -0.19 -15.78 -19.14
C MET A 251 -0.15 -14.81 -17.93
N ASN A 252 1.02 -14.57 -17.32
CA ASN A 252 1.19 -13.69 -16.15
C ASN A 252 1.78 -12.33 -16.55
N LYS A 253 1.17 -11.67 -17.53
CA LYS A 253 1.64 -10.37 -18.04
C LYS A 253 1.37 -9.28 -17.01
N PRO A 254 2.23 -8.26 -16.91
CA PRO A 254 1.91 -7.09 -16.12
C PRO A 254 0.67 -6.40 -16.71
N ILE A 255 -0.12 -5.78 -15.82
CA ILE A 255 -1.37 -5.11 -16.18
C ILE A 255 -1.11 -3.64 -16.47
N MET A 256 -1.80 -3.12 -17.49
CA MET A 256 -1.85 -1.70 -17.80
C MET A 256 -3.28 -1.21 -17.53
N PRO A 257 -3.49 -0.41 -16.48
CA PRO A 257 -4.82 0.06 -16.10
C PRO A 257 -5.55 0.80 -17.24
N GLY A 258 -6.85 0.54 -17.37
CA GLY A 258 -7.74 1.19 -18.35
C GLY A 258 -7.68 0.63 -19.76
N ARG A 259 -6.82 -0.35 -20.05
CA ARG A 259 -6.66 -0.96 -21.40
C ARG A 259 -7.47 -2.24 -21.60
N GLY A 260 -8.52 -2.48 -20.83
CA GLY A 260 -9.34 -3.70 -20.93
C GLY A 260 -8.72 -4.93 -20.29
N MET A 261 -7.73 -4.70 -19.41
CA MET A 261 -6.99 -5.75 -18.71
C MET A 261 -7.58 -6.04 -17.32
N GLY A 262 -8.73 -5.44 -16.99
CA GLY A 262 -9.47 -5.73 -15.77
C GLY A 262 -9.30 -4.78 -14.61
N ILE A 263 -8.35 -3.86 -14.72
CA ILE A 263 -8.03 -2.88 -13.68
C ILE A 263 -8.19 -1.50 -14.29
N GLY A 264 -8.91 -0.60 -13.60
CA GLY A 264 -9.09 0.78 -14.08
C GLY A 264 -9.92 0.91 -15.36
N ASP A 265 -10.68 -0.11 -15.76
CA ASP A 265 -11.59 -0.05 -16.92
C ASP A 265 -12.88 0.72 -16.58
N SER A 266 -12.72 1.92 -16.02
CA SER A 266 -13.77 2.79 -15.48
C SER A 266 -13.58 4.25 -15.93
N PRO A 267 -14.65 5.06 -15.89
CA PRO A 267 -14.59 6.52 -16.08
C PRO A 267 -13.69 7.21 -15.05
N ASP A 268 -13.66 6.68 -13.83
CA ASP A 268 -12.94 7.26 -12.69
C ASP A 268 -11.46 6.90 -12.71
N LEU A 269 -10.90 6.37 -13.79
CA LEU A 269 -9.47 6.09 -13.83
C LEU A 269 -8.68 7.41 -13.90
N ALA A 270 -7.83 7.68 -12.91
CA ALA A 270 -6.86 8.77 -12.99
C ALA A 270 -5.61 8.42 -12.17
N ILE A 271 -4.56 9.24 -12.26
CA ILE A 271 -3.47 9.15 -11.29
C ILE A 271 -3.90 9.83 -9.99
N PHE A 272 -4.43 11.05 -10.10
CA PHE A 272 -5.00 11.83 -9.01
C PHE A 272 -6.45 12.21 -9.31
N HIS A 273 -7.31 12.11 -8.30
CA HIS A 273 -8.55 12.89 -8.21
C HIS A 273 -8.44 13.80 -7.01
N ASN A 274 -8.63 13.22 -5.83
CA ASN A 274 -8.50 13.85 -4.54
C ASN A 274 -7.67 12.91 -3.69
N ILE A 275 -6.36 13.16 -3.65
CA ILE A 275 -5.41 12.34 -2.89
C ILE A 275 -5.90 12.29 -1.45
N ASP A 276 -6.23 11.09 -1.01
CA ASP A 276 -6.74 10.85 0.33
C ASP A 276 -5.90 9.75 1.00
N PRO A 277 -5.52 9.91 2.27
CA PRO A 277 -4.80 8.87 3.01
C PRO A 277 -5.46 7.48 3.00
N SER A 278 -6.79 7.41 2.85
CA SER A 278 -7.57 6.16 2.72
C SER A 278 -7.50 5.50 1.33
N ASP A 279 -6.87 6.14 0.34
CA ASP A 279 -6.63 5.52 -0.97
C ASP A 279 -5.66 4.33 -0.90
N VAL A 280 -4.98 4.16 0.24
CA VAL A 280 -3.93 3.16 0.47
C VAL A 280 -4.51 1.78 0.70
N HIS A 281 -4.63 1.00 -0.37
CA HIS A 281 -5.04 -0.40 -0.31
C HIS A 281 -3.85 -1.34 -0.54
N GLN A 282 -3.38 -1.96 0.54
CA GLN A 282 -2.20 -2.83 0.49
C GLN A 282 -2.40 -4.05 -0.43
N GLY A 283 -1.30 -4.40 -1.12
CA GLY A 283 -1.18 -5.60 -1.92
C GLY A 283 -0.94 -6.86 -1.08
N THR A 284 -0.15 -7.76 -1.62
CA THR A 284 0.27 -9.00 -0.92
C THR A 284 1.69 -8.94 -0.38
N ILE A 285 2.33 -7.79 -0.50
CA ILE A 285 3.71 -7.53 -0.09
C ILE A 285 3.68 -7.07 1.37
N GLY A 286 4.66 -7.52 2.16
CA GLY A 286 4.87 -7.06 3.54
C GLY A 286 5.47 -5.64 3.62
N ASP A 287 4.96 -4.70 2.83
CA ASP A 287 5.42 -3.31 2.77
C ASP A 287 4.46 -2.33 3.46
N CYS A 288 3.70 -2.82 4.45
CA CYS A 288 2.83 -2.01 5.31
C CYS A 288 3.56 -0.80 5.91
N TRP A 289 4.84 -0.93 6.25
CA TRP A 289 5.69 0.17 6.73
C TRP A 289 5.82 1.32 5.72
N LEU A 290 5.88 0.99 4.42
CA LEU A 290 5.99 1.97 3.34
C LEU A 290 4.62 2.57 3.05
N LEU A 291 3.59 1.74 2.93
CA LEU A 291 2.23 2.19 2.64
C LEU A 291 1.63 3.02 3.79
N GLY A 292 1.88 2.64 5.04
CA GLY A 292 1.52 3.43 6.21
C GLY A 292 2.25 4.78 6.23
N ALA A 293 3.54 4.81 5.90
CA ALA A 293 4.29 6.06 5.77
C ALA A 293 3.78 6.96 4.63
N ILE A 294 3.36 6.35 3.51
CA ILE A 294 2.73 7.06 2.38
C ILE A 294 1.37 7.63 2.79
N SER A 295 0.55 6.86 3.52
CA SER A 295 -0.75 7.33 4.06
C SER A 295 -0.53 8.52 5.00
N ALA A 296 0.40 8.41 5.96
CA ALA A 296 0.77 9.52 6.85
C ALA A 296 1.28 10.76 6.11
N LEU A 297 2.02 10.57 5.01
CA LEU A 297 2.48 11.68 4.17
C LEU A 297 1.32 12.34 3.41
N ALA A 298 0.29 11.57 3.03
CA ALA A 298 -0.88 12.05 2.32
C ALA A 298 -1.80 12.93 3.18
N GLU A 299 -1.66 12.91 4.51
CA GLU A 299 -2.34 13.86 5.43
C GLU A 299 -1.90 15.31 5.18
N PHE A 300 -0.74 15.51 4.56
CA PHE A 300 -0.20 16.83 4.24
C PHE A 300 -0.54 17.22 2.79
N ASP A 301 -1.52 18.10 2.64
CA ASP A 301 -2.00 18.57 1.34
C ASP A 301 -0.86 18.98 0.39
N GLY A 302 -0.82 18.32 -0.77
CA GLY A 302 0.17 18.57 -1.81
C GLY A 302 1.48 17.80 -1.67
N ALA A 303 1.73 17.09 -0.57
CA ALA A 303 2.98 16.35 -0.37
C ALA A 303 3.16 15.25 -1.43
N ILE A 304 2.12 14.46 -1.70
CA ILE A 304 2.13 13.47 -2.78
C ILE A 304 2.25 14.15 -4.15
N LYS A 305 1.52 15.25 -4.39
CA LYS A 305 1.63 16.02 -5.65
C LYS A 305 3.06 16.51 -5.90
N LYS A 306 3.78 16.91 -4.83
CA LYS A 306 5.19 17.32 -4.91
C LYS A 306 6.09 16.18 -5.37
N LEU A 307 5.85 14.94 -4.95
CA LEU A 307 6.62 13.78 -5.43
C LEU A 307 6.41 13.54 -6.93
N PHE A 308 5.20 13.79 -7.45
CA PHE A 308 4.88 13.61 -8.87
C PHE A 308 5.01 14.88 -9.72
N ARG A 309 5.54 15.99 -9.18
CA ARG A 309 5.48 17.33 -9.82
C ARG A 309 6.10 17.44 -11.21
N LYS A 310 6.98 16.51 -11.58
CA LYS A 310 7.61 16.44 -12.91
C LYS A 310 6.77 15.69 -13.95
N THR A 311 5.70 15.02 -13.51
CA THR A 311 4.71 14.39 -14.36
C THR A 311 3.52 15.33 -14.58
N LYS A 312 2.98 15.33 -15.80
CA LYS A 312 1.89 16.24 -16.20
C LYS A 312 0.60 15.46 -16.40
N LYS A 313 -0.54 16.15 -16.28
CA LYS A 313 -1.88 15.62 -16.56
C LYS A 313 -2.24 14.41 -15.69
N LEU A 314 -1.83 14.45 -14.43
CA LEU A 314 -2.07 13.37 -13.47
C LEU A 314 -3.55 13.28 -13.07
N GLU A 315 -4.26 14.39 -13.20
CA GLU A 315 -5.68 14.53 -12.92
C GLU A 315 -6.57 13.97 -14.04
N GLN A 316 -5.98 13.62 -15.18
CA GLN A 316 -6.67 13.08 -16.35
C GLN A 316 -6.50 11.55 -16.42
N ARG A 317 -7.35 10.89 -17.21
CA ARG A 317 -7.12 9.48 -17.58
C ARG A 317 -5.74 9.34 -18.21
N PRO A 318 -5.05 8.19 -18.03
CA PRO A 318 -3.84 7.90 -18.76
C PRO A 318 -4.04 8.10 -20.27
N LEU A 319 -3.01 8.57 -20.97
CA LEU A 319 -3.11 8.89 -22.39
C LEU A 319 -3.33 7.61 -23.22
N PRO A 320 -3.95 7.71 -24.41
CA PRO A 320 -4.15 6.56 -25.29
C PRO A 320 -2.86 5.86 -25.72
N GLY A 321 -1.75 6.61 -25.85
CA GLY A 321 -0.42 6.09 -26.15
C GLY A 321 0.33 5.60 -24.89
N PRO A 322 1.60 5.18 -25.02
CA PRO A 322 2.42 4.77 -23.89
C PRO A 322 2.56 5.89 -22.83
N ASN A 323 2.37 5.54 -21.57
CA ASN A 323 2.52 6.48 -20.45
C ASN A 323 3.80 6.20 -19.66
N MET A 324 4.46 7.28 -19.23
CA MET A 324 5.64 7.28 -18.38
C MET A 324 5.42 8.32 -17.28
N TYR A 325 5.74 7.95 -16.05
CA TYR A 325 5.58 8.80 -14.88
C TYR A 325 6.94 9.01 -14.23
N THR A 326 7.19 10.23 -13.77
CA THR A 326 8.38 10.61 -13.03
C THR A 326 7.99 10.93 -11.59
N VAL A 327 8.61 10.21 -10.65
CA VAL A 327 8.47 10.42 -9.21
C VAL A 327 9.81 10.85 -8.65
N SER A 328 9.85 11.99 -7.98
CA SER A 328 11.05 12.51 -7.32
C SER A 328 11.14 11.94 -5.90
N LEU A 329 12.23 11.20 -5.62
CA LEU A 329 12.56 10.60 -4.31
C LEU A 329 13.96 11.03 -3.89
N TYR A 330 14.40 10.66 -2.69
CA TYR A 330 15.76 10.91 -2.22
C TYR A 330 16.62 9.64 -2.24
N ASP A 331 17.81 9.75 -2.83
CA ASP A 331 18.84 8.71 -2.70
C ASP A 331 19.50 8.85 -1.32
N LEU A 332 19.36 7.85 -0.45
CA LEU A 332 19.83 7.92 0.93
C LEU A 332 21.35 7.79 1.06
N LYS A 333 22.05 7.32 0.02
CA LYS A 333 23.52 7.30 0.01
C LYS A 333 24.07 8.72 -0.16
N THR A 334 23.46 9.51 -1.03
CA THR A 334 23.92 10.86 -1.39
C THR A 334 23.10 11.99 -0.75
N TRP A 335 21.91 11.68 -0.23
CA TRP A 335 20.89 12.61 0.26
C TRP A 335 20.47 13.67 -0.75
N LYS A 336 20.48 13.29 -2.03
CA LYS A 336 20.04 14.15 -3.12
C LYS A 336 18.74 13.62 -3.69
N GLU A 337 17.91 14.56 -4.13
CA GLU A 337 16.75 14.20 -4.92
C GLU A 337 17.19 13.53 -6.23
N VAL A 338 16.47 12.47 -6.59
CA VAL A 338 16.61 11.71 -7.83
C VAL A 338 15.23 11.50 -8.45
N ASP A 339 15.20 11.51 -9.78
CA ASP A 339 13.98 11.26 -10.55
C ASP A 339 13.91 9.80 -10.95
N ILE A 340 12.82 9.14 -10.55
CA ILE A 340 12.54 7.75 -10.86
C ILE A 340 11.48 7.72 -11.96
N GLU A 341 11.87 7.22 -13.13
CA GLU A 341 10.99 7.05 -14.28
C GLU A 341 10.39 5.63 -14.28
N ILE A 342 9.07 5.55 -14.26
CA ILE A 342 8.31 4.30 -14.23
C ILE A 342 7.26 4.29 -15.35
N ASP A 343 7.13 3.17 -16.04
CA ASP A 343 6.09 3.02 -17.06
C ASP A 343 4.73 2.63 -16.45
N GLU A 344 3.69 2.53 -17.28
CA GLU A 344 2.32 2.24 -16.84
C GLU A 344 2.04 0.80 -16.40
N ARG A 345 3.02 -0.11 -16.48
CA ARG A 345 2.84 -1.52 -16.15
C ARG A 345 2.90 -1.74 -14.64
N LEU A 346 1.93 -2.47 -14.10
CA LEU A 346 1.91 -2.92 -12.71
C LEU A 346 2.10 -4.46 -12.64
N PRO A 347 2.92 -4.96 -11.70
CA PRO A 347 3.16 -6.38 -11.56
C PRO A 347 1.92 -7.10 -11.00
N VAL A 348 1.73 -8.34 -11.45
CA VAL A 348 0.68 -9.23 -10.95
C VAL A 348 1.29 -10.38 -10.14
N LYS A 349 0.49 -10.96 -9.25
CA LYS A 349 0.87 -12.14 -8.49
C LYS A 349 1.26 -13.29 -9.41
N ALA A 350 2.31 -14.02 -9.04
CA ALA A 350 2.80 -15.16 -9.81
C ALA A 350 1.92 -16.43 -9.70
N ASP A 351 0.72 -16.32 -9.12
CA ASP A 351 -0.25 -17.40 -8.94
C ASP A 351 -1.26 -17.51 -10.08
N MET A 352 -1.04 -16.77 -11.18
CA MET A 352 -1.93 -16.71 -12.35
C MET A 352 -3.31 -16.12 -12.07
N SER A 353 -3.54 -15.55 -10.88
CA SER A 353 -4.83 -14.95 -10.53
C SER A 353 -5.15 -13.68 -11.31
N GLY A 354 -4.13 -13.04 -11.90
CA GLY A 354 -4.29 -11.72 -12.52
C GLY A 354 -4.41 -10.57 -11.50
N LYS A 355 -4.34 -10.86 -10.20
CA LYS A 355 -4.39 -9.83 -9.16
C LYS A 355 -3.07 -9.08 -9.08
N LEU A 356 -3.14 -7.78 -8.79
CA LEU A 356 -1.94 -6.96 -8.57
C LEU A 356 -1.11 -7.52 -7.40
N LEU A 357 0.21 -7.48 -7.55
CA LEU A 357 1.14 -7.91 -6.51
C LEU A 357 1.20 -6.89 -5.38
N GLY A 358 1.43 -5.62 -5.74
CA GLY A 358 1.54 -4.47 -4.84
C GLY A 358 0.22 -3.74 -4.63
N ALA A 359 0.31 -2.47 -4.24
CA ALA A 359 -0.82 -1.62 -3.89
C ALA A 359 -1.87 -1.55 -5.01
N ARG A 360 -3.14 -1.59 -4.60
CA ARG A 360 -4.29 -1.56 -5.50
C ARG A 360 -4.72 -0.13 -5.79
N LEU A 361 -5.64 0.00 -6.74
CA LEU A 361 -6.31 1.27 -7.00
C LEU A 361 -7.16 1.65 -5.79
N SER A 362 -7.34 2.95 -5.58
CA SER A 362 -8.32 3.43 -4.62
C SER A 362 -9.74 3.06 -5.05
N ASN A 363 -10.68 3.16 -4.12
CA ASN A 363 -12.10 2.95 -4.42
C ASN A 363 -12.66 3.95 -5.45
N ARG A 364 -11.94 5.07 -5.67
CA ARG A 364 -12.24 6.09 -6.68
C ARG A 364 -11.45 5.91 -7.99
N GLY A 365 -10.71 4.81 -8.14
CA GLY A 365 -9.95 4.52 -9.36
C GLY A 365 -8.62 5.26 -9.48
N GLU A 366 -8.09 5.80 -8.39
CA GLU A 366 -6.81 6.51 -8.38
C GLU A 366 -5.63 5.54 -8.37
N LEU A 367 -4.58 5.87 -9.12
CA LEU A 367 -3.39 5.03 -9.33
C LEU A 367 -2.15 5.51 -8.59
N TRP A 368 -2.23 6.63 -7.88
CA TRP A 368 -1.05 7.26 -7.29
C TRP A 368 -0.33 6.37 -6.28
N VAL A 369 -1.07 5.59 -5.47
CA VAL A 369 -0.47 4.66 -4.50
C VAL A 369 0.32 3.58 -5.22
N SER A 370 -0.29 2.91 -6.22
CA SER A 370 0.37 1.86 -7.01
C SER A 370 1.62 2.36 -7.72
N TYR A 371 1.60 3.58 -8.26
CA TYR A 371 2.76 4.15 -8.94
C TYR A 371 3.81 4.72 -7.99
N LEU A 372 3.42 5.24 -6.83
CA LEU A 372 4.39 5.65 -5.81
C LEU A 372 5.12 4.45 -5.22
N GLU A 373 4.39 3.37 -4.90
CA GLU A 373 4.98 2.09 -4.47
C GLU A 373 5.92 1.54 -5.55
N LYS A 374 5.50 1.54 -6.83
CA LYS A 374 6.37 1.13 -7.96
C LYS A 374 7.65 1.97 -8.03
N ALA A 375 7.57 3.28 -7.86
CA ALA A 375 8.75 4.15 -7.86
C ALA A 375 9.69 3.82 -6.68
N CYS A 376 9.14 3.60 -5.49
CA CYS A 376 9.91 3.14 -4.32
C CYS A 376 10.55 1.78 -4.56
N ALA A 377 9.83 0.81 -5.13
CA ALA A 377 10.36 -0.51 -5.49
C ALA A 377 11.51 -0.37 -6.50
N VAL A 378 11.35 0.44 -7.55
CA VAL A 378 12.41 0.72 -8.54
C VAL A 378 13.64 1.33 -7.87
N HIS A 379 13.45 2.32 -7.00
CA HIS A 379 14.53 3.00 -6.28
C HIS A 379 15.26 2.08 -5.29
N CYS A 380 14.54 1.14 -4.67
CA CYS A 380 15.10 0.12 -3.78
C CYS A 380 15.70 -1.09 -4.53
N GLY A 381 15.43 -1.23 -5.83
CA GLY A 381 15.96 -2.31 -6.67
C GLY A 381 15.06 -3.54 -6.81
N GLY A 382 13.77 -3.44 -6.48
CA GLY A 382 12.74 -4.46 -6.73
C GLY A 382 11.71 -4.56 -5.60
N TRP A 383 10.60 -5.27 -5.86
CA TRP A 383 9.57 -5.49 -4.83
C TRP A 383 10.04 -6.38 -3.68
N ASP A 384 10.95 -7.34 -3.92
CA ASP A 384 11.63 -8.10 -2.84
C ASP A 384 12.43 -7.20 -1.89
N LYS A 385 12.79 -5.99 -2.33
CA LYS A 385 13.62 -5.05 -1.56
C LYS A 385 12.81 -4.13 -0.66
N ILE A 386 11.48 -4.08 -0.82
CA ILE A 386 10.58 -3.29 0.03
C ILE A 386 9.74 -4.16 0.98
N HIS A 387 9.91 -5.49 0.94
CA HIS A 387 9.25 -6.43 1.84
C HIS A 387 9.83 -6.39 3.26
N GLY A 388 9.26 -5.58 4.14
CA GLY A 388 9.74 -5.37 5.51
C GLY A 388 10.66 -4.15 5.63
N GLY A 389 10.44 -3.36 6.68
CA GLY A 389 11.11 -2.08 6.89
C GLY A 389 10.46 -1.29 8.02
N ALA A 390 10.75 0.00 8.09
CA ALA A 390 10.23 0.91 9.13
C ALA A 390 9.76 2.22 8.51
N CYS A 391 8.65 2.79 9.01
CA CYS A 391 8.06 4.03 8.48
C CYS A 391 9.08 5.18 8.38
N THR A 392 9.99 5.27 9.36
CA THR A 392 11.10 6.25 9.39
C THR A 392 12.05 6.13 8.19
N HIS A 393 12.29 4.91 7.70
CA HIS A 393 13.05 4.69 6.47
C HIS A 393 12.29 5.21 5.25
N ALA A 394 10.97 4.98 5.19
CA ALA A 394 10.14 5.42 4.06
C ALA A 394 10.09 6.94 4.00
N TRP A 395 9.87 7.62 5.12
CA TRP A 395 9.92 9.09 5.15
C TRP A 395 11.27 9.65 4.77
N SER A 396 12.38 8.97 5.07
CA SER A 396 13.70 9.39 4.57
C SER A 396 13.74 9.39 3.03
N LEU A 397 13.20 8.34 2.39
CA LEU A 397 13.13 8.22 0.93
C LEU A 397 12.20 9.28 0.32
N LEU A 398 11.08 9.56 0.96
CA LEU A 398 10.03 10.44 0.44
C LEU A 398 10.34 11.93 0.68
N THR A 399 10.90 12.28 1.83
CA THR A 399 11.08 13.67 2.27
C THR A 399 12.53 14.15 2.25
N GLY A 400 13.49 13.23 2.20
CA GLY A 400 14.92 13.56 2.33
C GLY A 400 15.34 13.96 3.75
N CYS A 401 14.45 13.83 4.74
CA CYS A 401 14.76 14.14 6.12
C CYS A 401 15.65 13.06 6.76
N LYS A 402 16.80 13.48 7.30
CA LYS A 402 17.72 12.60 8.07
C LYS A 402 17.23 12.33 9.49
N TYR A 403 16.50 13.28 10.05
CA TYR A 403 16.09 13.30 11.45
C TYR A 403 14.82 12.48 11.63
N GLN A 404 15.02 11.17 11.64
CA GLN A 404 13.99 10.18 11.92
C GLN A 404 14.20 9.60 13.32
N TYR A 405 13.10 9.39 14.04
CA TYR A 405 13.14 8.91 15.41
C TYR A 405 12.18 7.75 15.62
N ASP A 406 12.71 6.70 16.24
CA ASP A 406 11.94 5.56 16.74
C ASP A 406 11.87 5.70 18.26
N ILE A 407 10.68 5.95 18.80
CA ILE A 407 10.45 6.22 20.21
C ILE A 407 9.82 4.98 20.83
N HIS A 408 10.50 4.43 21.84
CA HIS A 408 10.07 3.21 22.50
C HIS A 408 9.92 3.40 24.00
N LYS A 409 8.99 2.66 24.58
CA LYS A 409 8.84 2.52 26.01
C LYS A 409 9.91 1.58 26.56
N ASN A 410 10.62 2.02 27.59
CA ASN A 410 11.50 1.21 28.40
C ASN A 410 10.64 0.36 29.36
N PRO A 411 10.62 -0.97 29.23
CA PRO A 411 9.76 -1.82 30.06
C PRO A 411 10.20 -1.87 31.53
N GLN A 412 11.45 -1.53 31.85
CA GLN A 412 11.94 -1.50 33.23
C GLN A 412 11.56 -0.22 33.97
N THR A 413 11.54 0.92 33.28
CA THR A 413 11.27 2.24 33.91
C THR A 413 9.85 2.74 33.64
N GLY A 414 9.18 2.20 32.62
CA GLY A 414 7.89 2.70 32.11
C GLY A 414 8.01 4.03 31.35
N LYS A 415 9.22 4.57 31.19
CA LYS A 415 9.52 5.84 30.50
C LYS A 415 9.93 5.61 29.05
N TYR A 416 10.02 6.68 28.27
CA TYR A 416 10.31 6.62 26.84
C TYR A 416 11.71 7.13 26.53
N TYR A 417 12.30 6.63 25.45
CA TYR A 417 13.56 7.09 24.89
C TYR A 417 13.50 7.15 23.36
N ALA A 418 14.24 8.08 22.77
CA ALA A 418 14.35 8.23 21.33
C ALA A 418 15.56 7.48 20.77
N LEU A 419 15.34 6.76 19.68
CA LEU A 419 16.35 6.12 18.87
C LEU A 419 16.44 6.78 17.50
N GLY A 420 17.63 6.78 16.89
CA GLY A 420 17.83 7.29 15.54
C GLY A 420 19.13 6.78 14.91
N LYS A 421 19.33 7.08 13.63
CA LYS A 421 20.50 6.61 12.85
C LYS A 421 21.77 7.46 13.04
N TYR A 422 21.69 8.55 13.78
CA TYR A 422 22.89 9.31 14.15
C TYR A 422 23.65 8.56 15.23
N ASN A 423 24.93 8.23 14.99
CA ASN A 423 25.80 7.61 15.97
C ASN A 423 26.44 8.69 16.85
N PRO A 424 25.96 8.88 18.10
CA PRO A 424 26.44 9.97 18.94
C PRO A 424 27.86 9.73 19.49
N THR A 425 28.35 8.49 19.49
CA THR A 425 29.71 8.15 19.95
C THR A 425 30.73 8.50 18.88
N LYS A 426 30.45 8.18 17.62
CA LYS A 426 31.31 8.51 16.47
C LYS A 426 31.02 9.90 15.90
N LYS A 427 29.94 10.55 16.33
CA LYS A 427 29.44 11.84 15.83
C LYS A 427 29.20 11.87 14.32
N GLN A 428 28.68 10.77 13.78
CA GLN A 428 28.41 10.61 12.35
C GLN A 428 27.10 9.87 12.14
N TRP A 429 26.47 10.04 10.99
CA TRP A 429 25.35 9.21 10.58
C TRP A 429 25.84 7.80 10.23
N GLU A 430 25.04 6.79 10.53
CA GLU A 430 25.25 5.45 9.96
C GLU A 430 25.12 5.50 8.43
N ASP A 431 25.70 4.53 7.73
CA ASP A 431 25.55 4.42 6.28
C ASP A 431 24.10 4.05 5.95
N HIS A 432 23.49 4.81 5.03
CA HIS A 432 22.12 4.57 4.59
C HIS A 432 22.09 3.94 3.20
N CYS A 433 21.15 3.03 3.01
CA CYS A 433 20.86 2.40 1.72
C CYS A 433 19.41 2.69 1.34
N ASN A 434 19.11 2.82 0.04
CA ASN A 434 17.72 3.01 -0.41
C ASN A 434 16.86 1.77 -0.08
N CYS A 435 17.47 0.59 -0.16
CA CYS A 435 16.85 -0.66 0.23
C CYS A 435 16.94 -0.83 1.76
N PRO A 436 15.81 -1.02 2.48
CA PRO A 436 15.81 -1.27 3.92
C PRO A 436 16.59 -2.54 4.32
N HIS A 437 16.66 -3.56 3.46
CA HIS A 437 17.38 -4.82 3.76
C HIS A 437 18.90 -4.72 3.63
N GLU A 438 19.39 -3.67 2.96
CA GLU A 438 20.82 -3.40 2.78
C GLU A 438 21.30 -2.28 3.71
N ASP A 439 20.38 -1.65 4.42
CA ASP A 439 20.67 -0.68 5.47
C ASP A 439 21.16 -1.40 6.72
N SER A 440 22.05 -0.77 7.50
CA SER A 440 22.58 -1.39 8.72
C SER A 440 21.52 -1.73 9.76
N GLY A 441 20.35 -1.07 9.70
CA GLY A 441 19.28 -1.17 10.68
C GLY A 441 19.69 -0.69 12.08
N ARG A 442 20.88 -0.10 12.21
CA ARG A 442 21.46 0.24 13.51
C ARG A 442 20.92 1.56 14.00
N LEU A 443 20.24 1.51 15.14
CA LEU A 443 19.75 2.69 15.84
C LEU A 443 20.53 2.92 17.13
N TRP A 444 20.64 4.18 17.52
CA TRP A 444 21.32 4.65 18.73
C TRP A 444 20.38 5.48 19.56
N LYS A 445 20.53 5.45 20.90
CA LYS A 445 19.91 6.48 21.75
C LYS A 445 20.44 7.85 21.34
N VAL A 446 19.55 8.73 20.90
CA VAL A 446 19.85 10.07 20.39
C VAL A 446 19.22 11.13 21.28
N ASP A 447 19.72 12.36 21.15
CA ASP A 447 19.08 13.49 21.78
C ASP A 447 17.67 13.65 21.22
N TRP A 448 16.73 14.09 22.07
CA TRP A 448 15.36 14.33 21.69
C TRP A 448 15.28 15.46 20.65
N PRO A 449 14.29 15.43 19.73
CA PRO A 449 14.06 16.51 18.79
C PRO A 449 13.98 17.88 19.49
N GLU A 450 14.57 18.91 18.88
CA GLU A 450 14.57 20.26 19.45
C GLU A 450 13.15 20.80 19.62
N VAL A 451 12.26 20.53 18.66
CA VAL A 451 10.82 20.79 18.78
C VAL A 451 10.24 19.98 19.93
N GLY A 452 9.48 20.65 20.80
CA GLY A 452 9.01 20.07 22.06
C GLY A 452 10.04 20.15 23.19
N GLY A 453 11.10 20.95 23.05
CA GLY A 453 12.02 21.30 24.15
C GLY A 453 13.28 20.46 24.26
N GLY A 454 13.60 19.61 23.27
CA GLY A 454 14.84 18.85 23.25
C GLY A 454 15.02 17.89 24.42
N GLY A 455 16.28 17.54 24.69
CA GLY A 455 16.67 16.68 25.81
C GLY A 455 17.83 15.75 25.45
N SER A 456 18.68 15.44 26.43
CA SER A 456 19.81 14.55 26.20
C SER A 456 19.38 13.09 25.95
N ARG A 457 20.13 12.37 25.12
CA ARG A 457 20.01 10.92 24.84
C ARG A 457 19.99 10.00 26.06
N HIS A 458 20.44 10.49 27.20
CA HIS A 458 20.47 9.75 28.46
C HIS A 458 19.21 9.96 29.30
N ARG A 459 18.36 10.92 28.92
CA ARG A 459 17.12 11.25 29.63
C ARG A 459 15.96 10.47 29.04
N GLU A 460 15.32 9.67 29.90
CA GLU A 460 14.02 9.08 29.62
C GLU A 460 12.91 9.99 30.16
N ILE A 461 11.83 10.10 29.40
CA ILE A 461 10.69 10.99 29.71
C ILE A 461 9.44 10.17 29.99
N ASP A 462 8.52 10.67 30.81
CA ASP A 462 7.24 9.99 31.04
C ASP A 462 6.23 10.27 29.90
N LYS A 463 5.06 9.62 29.99
CA LYS A 463 4.00 9.75 28.98
C LYS A 463 3.45 11.18 28.86
N ASP A 464 3.46 11.96 29.95
CA ASP A 464 2.90 13.30 29.96
C ASP A 464 3.83 14.27 29.22
N GLU A 465 5.14 14.19 29.48
CA GLU A 465 6.13 14.95 28.74
C GLU A 465 6.21 14.53 27.26
N LEU A 466 6.10 13.22 26.97
CA LEU A 466 6.08 12.74 25.57
C LEU A 466 4.84 13.24 24.83
N PHE A 467 3.67 13.23 25.45
CA PHE A 467 2.45 13.77 24.86
C PHE A 467 2.59 15.24 24.51
N GLN A 468 3.15 16.06 25.41
CA GLN A 468 3.42 17.47 25.13
C GLN A 468 4.37 17.66 23.95
N LYS A 469 5.38 16.79 23.81
CA LYS A 469 6.28 16.80 22.64
C LYS A 469 5.53 16.45 21.35
N MET A 470 4.65 15.45 21.38
CA MET A 470 3.84 15.06 20.23
C MET A 470 2.93 16.20 19.77
N CYS A 471 2.27 16.91 20.69
CA CYS A 471 1.47 18.08 20.34
C CYS A 471 2.31 19.24 19.80
N ALA A 472 3.57 19.38 20.24
CA ALA A 472 4.49 20.34 19.64
C ALA A 472 4.95 19.93 18.23
N TRP A 473 5.12 18.62 17.97
CA TRP A 473 5.47 18.09 16.64
C TRP A 473 4.34 18.28 15.63
N ASP A 474 3.11 17.97 16.05
CA ASP A 474 1.90 18.23 15.27
C ASP A 474 1.79 19.71 14.89
N LYS A 475 1.93 20.62 15.88
CA LYS A 475 1.92 22.06 15.66
C LYS A 475 3.00 22.57 14.68
N GLU A 476 4.15 21.89 14.63
CA GLU A 476 5.25 22.19 13.69
C GLU A 476 5.12 21.44 12.35
N ASN A 477 3.96 20.80 12.10
CA ASN A 477 3.66 19.99 10.92
C ASN A 477 4.72 18.91 10.68
N TYR A 478 5.12 18.18 11.73
CA TYR A 478 5.96 16.99 11.60
C TYR A 478 5.11 15.75 11.35
N ILE A 479 5.67 14.76 10.64
CA ILE A 479 4.97 13.50 10.39
C ILE A 479 5.12 12.60 11.62
N VAL A 480 4.00 12.14 12.18
CA VAL A 480 3.97 11.24 13.33
C VAL A 480 3.11 10.02 13.03
N SER A 481 3.61 8.85 13.38
CA SER A 481 2.85 7.60 13.37
C SER A 481 3.05 6.84 14.66
N ALA A 482 2.14 5.93 14.97
CA ALA A 482 2.21 5.06 16.12
C ALA A 482 1.93 3.62 15.69
N ALA A 483 2.41 2.64 16.44
CA ALA A 483 2.14 1.24 16.17
C ALA A 483 1.71 0.49 17.43
N THR A 484 0.77 -0.42 17.22
CA THR A 484 0.33 -1.40 18.21
C THR A 484 1.43 -2.44 18.43
N SER A 485 1.44 -3.10 19.59
CA SER A 485 2.38 -4.19 19.85
C SER A 485 1.89 -5.50 19.24
N GLY A 486 2.79 -6.30 18.64
CA GLY A 486 2.44 -7.61 18.12
C GLY A 486 1.88 -8.60 19.17
N ALA A 487 1.17 -9.61 18.68
CA ALA A 487 0.43 -10.63 19.44
C ALA A 487 1.20 -11.12 20.68
N GLY A 488 0.74 -10.67 21.85
CA GLY A 488 1.34 -10.95 23.16
C GLY A 488 1.57 -9.72 24.05
N GLY A 489 1.44 -8.51 23.50
CA GLY A 489 1.44 -7.25 24.25
C GLY A 489 0.08 -6.88 24.87
N HIS A 490 -1.01 -7.48 24.39
CA HIS A 490 -2.34 -7.42 25.00
C HIS A 490 -2.34 -8.11 26.36
N SER A 491 -2.14 -7.33 27.41
CA SER A 491 -2.38 -7.80 28.77
C SER A 491 -3.80 -7.44 29.17
N SER A 492 -4.63 -8.49 29.27
CA SER A 492 -5.92 -8.62 29.96
C SER A 492 -7.16 -7.92 29.37
N ALA A 493 -7.85 -8.61 28.45
CA ALA A 493 -9.22 -9.11 28.58
C ALA A 493 -9.68 -9.52 27.16
N GLY A 494 -10.50 -10.55 27.02
CA GLY A 494 -10.94 -11.03 25.71
C GLY A 494 -12.05 -10.17 25.09
N GLU A 495 -11.72 -8.93 24.75
CA GLU A 495 -12.57 -7.98 24.03
C GLU A 495 -11.85 -7.60 22.73
N ASP A 496 -12.58 -7.62 21.62
CA ASP A 496 -12.12 -7.17 20.30
C ASP A 496 -12.07 -5.63 20.36
N ASP A 497 -10.89 -5.05 20.54
CA ASP A 497 -10.74 -3.59 20.68
C ASP A 497 -10.75 -2.84 19.33
N GLY A 498 -11.00 -3.56 18.22
CA GLY A 498 -11.04 -3.05 16.86
C GLY A 498 -9.67 -2.65 16.28
N LEU A 499 -8.60 -2.69 17.08
CA LEU A 499 -7.26 -2.33 16.63
C LEU A 499 -6.53 -3.53 16.00
N VAL A 500 -5.73 -3.22 14.99
CA VAL A 500 -4.94 -4.20 14.25
C VAL A 500 -3.58 -4.35 14.94
N ASP A 501 -3.24 -5.58 15.32
CA ASP A 501 -1.93 -5.92 15.88
C ASP A 501 -0.79 -5.75 14.87
N ASP A 502 0.37 -5.27 15.36
CA ASP A 502 1.60 -5.08 14.56
C ASP A 502 1.38 -4.18 13.33
N HIS A 503 0.53 -3.17 13.48
CA HIS A 503 0.12 -2.26 12.41
C HIS A 503 0.43 -0.80 12.76
N ALA A 504 0.74 -0.02 11.73
CA ALA A 504 1.09 1.38 11.86
C ALA A 504 -0.11 2.28 11.56
N TYR A 505 -0.32 3.27 12.42
CA TYR A 505 -1.39 4.26 12.36
C TYR A 505 -0.79 5.67 12.27
N SER A 506 -1.41 6.56 11.53
CA SER A 506 -1.01 7.96 11.48
C SER A 506 -1.56 8.69 12.70
N VAL A 507 -0.76 9.57 13.31
CA VAL A 507 -1.25 10.53 14.30
C VAL A 507 -1.51 11.83 13.55
N ILE A 508 -2.77 12.20 13.39
CA ILE A 508 -3.21 13.32 12.54
C ILE A 508 -3.22 14.62 13.33
N GLU A 509 -3.76 14.59 14.55
CA GLU A 509 -3.92 15.79 15.39
C GLU A 509 -3.65 15.43 16.85
N CYS A 510 -3.09 16.38 17.62
CA CYS A 510 -2.82 16.25 19.05
C CYS A 510 -3.25 17.51 19.80
N TYR A 511 -4.19 17.35 20.73
CA TYR A 511 -4.68 18.42 21.59
C TYR A 511 -4.30 18.15 23.04
N ASP A 512 -3.55 19.06 23.66
CA ASP A 512 -3.12 18.92 25.04
C ASP A 512 -4.27 19.08 26.04
N ASN A 513 -5.21 19.98 25.73
CA ASN A 513 -6.38 20.29 26.53
C ASN A 513 -7.55 20.75 25.65
N VAL A 514 -8.47 19.84 25.33
CA VAL A 514 -9.62 20.15 24.49
C VAL A 514 -10.64 20.98 25.27
N ALA A 515 -11.04 22.12 24.69
CA ALA A 515 -12.06 23.02 25.25
C ALA A 515 -11.82 23.47 26.71
N GLY A 516 -10.58 23.39 27.22
CA GLY A 516 -10.24 23.75 28.60
C GLY A 516 -10.65 22.72 29.66
N THR A 517 -11.07 21.52 29.26
CA THR A 517 -11.54 20.43 30.14
C THR A 517 -10.43 19.75 30.95
N GLY A 518 -9.17 19.92 30.54
CA GLY A 518 -8.01 19.19 31.05
C GLY A 518 -7.81 17.82 30.38
N ILE A 519 -8.64 17.47 29.40
CA ILE A 519 -8.55 16.19 28.68
C ILE A 519 -7.70 16.39 27.42
N GLY A 520 -6.61 15.62 27.33
CA GLY A 520 -5.76 15.55 26.14
C GLY A 520 -6.25 14.46 25.21
N MET A 521 -6.34 14.76 23.91
CA MET A 521 -6.87 13.87 22.89
C MET A 521 -5.99 13.82 21.65
N MET A 522 -6.08 12.70 20.94
CA MET A 522 -5.34 12.43 19.70
C MET A 522 -6.29 11.90 18.65
N LYS A 523 -6.14 12.40 17.42
CA LYS A 523 -6.83 11.88 16.25
C LYS A 523 -5.91 10.92 15.53
N ILE A 524 -6.37 9.71 15.30
CA ILE A 524 -5.58 8.61 14.77
C ILE A 524 -6.22 8.13 13.47
N ARG A 525 -5.41 7.71 12.49
CA ARG A 525 -5.90 7.05 11.27
C ARG A 525 -5.32 5.66 11.09
N ASN A 526 -6.19 4.68 10.83
CA ASN A 526 -5.84 3.42 10.20
C ASN A 526 -5.61 3.63 8.69
N PRO A 527 -4.41 3.35 8.15
CA PRO A 527 -4.11 3.56 6.73
C PRO A 527 -4.97 2.72 5.78
N TRP A 528 -5.71 1.71 6.27
CA TRP A 528 -6.65 0.94 5.45
C TRP A 528 -7.96 1.67 5.15
N GLY A 529 -8.21 2.80 5.79
CA GLY A 529 -9.44 3.57 5.61
C GLY A 529 -10.70 2.87 6.13
N GLN A 530 -10.50 1.90 7.03
CA GLN A 530 -11.53 1.14 7.73
C GLN A 530 -10.90 0.48 8.97
N GLY A 531 -11.71 0.11 9.96
CA GLY A 531 -11.26 -0.54 11.18
C GLY A 531 -10.68 0.46 12.17
N GLU A 532 -11.45 0.70 13.22
CA GLU A 532 -11.27 1.75 14.23
C GLU A 532 -11.32 1.12 15.61
N ILE A 533 -10.98 1.89 16.65
CA ILE A 533 -11.17 1.41 18.02
C ILE A 533 -12.67 1.17 18.28
N GLU A 534 -13.02 0.01 18.82
CA GLU A 534 -14.39 -0.30 19.25
C GLU A 534 -14.53 -0.17 20.77
N ASP A 535 -15.72 0.25 21.22
CA ASP A 535 -16.08 0.43 22.64
C ASP A 535 -15.18 1.44 23.40
N GLY A 536 -14.66 2.45 22.68
CA GLY A 536 -13.85 3.54 23.25
C GLY A 536 -14.68 4.60 23.98
N GLU A 537 -14.08 5.42 24.86
CA GLU A 537 -14.82 6.57 25.43
C GLU A 537 -15.13 7.62 24.34
N PHE A 538 -14.23 7.77 23.37
CA PHE A 538 -14.32 8.73 22.26
C PHE A 538 -14.12 8.06 20.89
N ASP A 539 -14.47 6.78 20.74
CA ASP A 539 -14.73 6.22 19.41
C ASP A 539 -15.90 6.96 18.74
N ASP A 540 -16.15 6.72 17.46
CA ASP A 540 -16.99 7.59 16.63
C ASP A 540 -18.38 7.94 17.21
N ASP A 541 -19.08 6.96 17.80
CA ASP A 541 -20.37 7.15 18.48
C ASP A 541 -20.32 6.95 20.01
N GLY A 542 -19.11 7.05 20.58
CA GLY A 542 -18.83 6.81 21.98
C GLY A 542 -19.56 7.69 22.99
N PRO A 543 -19.78 7.18 24.21
CA PRO A 543 -20.52 7.90 25.25
C PRO A 543 -19.81 9.16 25.75
N GLY A 544 -18.50 9.30 25.53
CA GLY A 544 -17.70 10.47 25.89
C GLY A 544 -18.15 11.74 25.17
N TRP A 545 -18.64 11.64 23.93
CA TRP A 545 -19.12 12.78 23.16
C TRP A 545 -20.35 13.44 23.76
N ASP A 546 -21.26 12.63 24.33
CA ASP A 546 -22.47 13.15 24.98
C ASP A 546 -22.20 13.60 26.42
N LYS A 547 -21.20 13.00 27.07
CA LYS A 547 -20.72 13.38 28.40
C LYS A 547 -19.97 14.72 28.39
N TYR A 548 -19.24 15.02 27.32
CA TYR A 548 -18.44 16.24 27.15
C TYR A 548 -18.85 16.99 25.87
N PRO A 549 -20.01 17.66 25.83
CA PRO A 549 -20.51 18.34 24.64
C PRO A 549 -19.58 19.46 24.15
N GLU A 550 -18.79 20.06 25.03
CA GLU A 550 -17.76 21.05 24.68
C GLU A 550 -16.61 20.44 23.86
N ILE A 551 -16.22 19.19 24.14
CA ILE A 551 -15.21 18.45 23.37
C ILE A 551 -15.79 18.11 21.99
N LYS A 552 -17.03 17.63 21.95
CA LYS A 552 -17.75 17.32 20.70
C LYS A 552 -17.88 18.56 19.80
N ALA A 553 -18.15 19.73 20.39
CA ALA A 553 -18.28 20.99 19.65
C ALA A 553 -16.95 21.48 19.06
N GLU A 554 -15.84 21.25 19.77
CA GLU A 554 -14.49 21.63 19.32
C GLU A 554 -13.97 20.68 18.24
N LEU A 555 -13.99 19.37 18.52
CA LEU A 555 -13.37 18.36 17.66
C LEU A 555 -14.24 17.92 16.49
N LYS A 556 -15.57 18.07 16.60
CA LYS A 556 -16.57 17.73 15.56
C LYS A 556 -16.33 16.33 14.97
N PRO A 557 -16.43 15.27 15.79
CA PRO A 557 -16.26 13.91 15.31
C PRO A 557 -17.25 13.60 14.19
N VAL A 558 -16.81 12.75 13.27
CA VAL A 558 -17.64 12.19 12.20
C VAL A 558 -17.96 10.77 12.62
N VAL A 559 -19.18 10.29 12.39
CA VAL A 559 -19.55 8.89 12.65
C VAL A 559 -19.49 8.15 11.33
N ALA A 560 -18.42 7.40 11.12
CA ALA A 560 -17.99 6.97 9.80
C ALA A 560 -16.88 5.91 9.92
N ASP A 561 -17.11 4.68 9.45
CA ASP A 561 -15.99 3.71 9.27
C ASP A 561 -15.12 4.16 8.09
N ASP A 562 -14.20 5.09 8.37
CA ASP A 562 -13.25 5.71 7.45
C ASP A 562 -11.79 5.57 7.95
N GLY A 563 -11.62 4.83 9.05
CA GLY A 563 -10.36 4.55 9.71
C GLY A 563 -9.89 5.67 10.62
N ILE A 564 -10.62 6.77 10.77
CA ILE A 564 -10.26 7.91 11.62
C ILE A 564 -11.03 7.81 12.94
N PHE A 565 -10.32 7.86 14.05
CA PHE A 565 -10.96 7.83 15.36
C PHE A 565 -10.21 8.70 16.36
N TRP A 566 -10.88 9.04 17.46
CA TRP A 566 -10.28 9.78 18.56
C TRP A 566 -9.96 8.87 19.73
N VAL A 567 -8.84 9.16 20.39
CA VAL A 567 -8.48 8.50 21.65
C VAL A 567 -8.02 9.55 22.66
N THR A 568 -8.28 9.31 23.93
CA THR A 568 -7.62 10.08 24.99
C THR A 568 -6.12 9.80 25.00
N LYS A 569 -5.33 10.71 25.57
CA LYS A 569 -3.90 10.48 25.84
C LYS A 569 -3.65 9.14 26.54
N ASP A 570 -4.47 8.79 27.52
CA ASP A 570 -4.26 7.58 28.32
C ASP A 570 -4.57 6.30 27.54
N GLU A 571 -5.62 6.32 26.71
CA GLU A 571 -5.91 5.24 25.75
C GLU A 571 -4.78 5.11 24.72
N PHE A 572 -4.31 6.23 24.16
CA PHE A 572 -3.22 6.21 23.19
C PHE A 572 -1.99 5.46 23.72
N PHE A 573 -1.48 5.81 24.91
CA PHE A 573 -0.31 5.14 25.48
C PHE A 573 -0.60 3.73 26.06
N ARG A 574 -1.87 3.33 26.12
CA ARG A 574 -2.27 1.95 26.42
C ARG A 574 -2.14 1.08 25.17
N PHE A 575 -2.65 1.54 24.03
CA PHE A 575 -2.73 0.76 22.79
C PHE A 575 -1.46 0.86 21.93
N PHE A 576 -0.85 2.04 21.85
CA PHE A 576 0.30 2.29 20.99
C PHE A 576 1.60 2.28 21.79
N GLN A 577 2.46 1.30 21.51
CA GLN A 577 3.71 1.09 22.26
C GLN A 577 4.94 1.69 21.58
N SER A 578 4.89 1.85 20.26
CA SER A 578 5.96 2.44 19.46
C SER A 578 5.45 3.68 18.77
N ILE A 579 6.26 4.74 18.75
CA ILE A 579 5.95 5.99 18.07
C ILE A 579 7.09 6.29 17.10
N TYR A 580 6.75 6.67 15.89
CA TYR A 580 7.68 7.03 14.83
C TYR A 580 7.49 8.50 14.49
N LEU A 581 8.61 9.20 14.34
CA LEU A 581 8.61 10.63 14.04
C LEU A 581 9.56 10.91 12.88
N SER A 582 9.05 11.64 11.88
CA SER A 582 9.87 12.38 10.94
C SER A 582 9.93 13.85 11.34
N ALA A 583 11.09 14.34 11.75
CA ALA A 583 11.29 15.76 12.07
C ALA A 583 11.44 16.62 10.80
N SER A 584 10.60 16.34 9.80
CA SER A 584 10.46 17.11 8.57
C SER A 584 9.32 18.09 8.77
N ASN A 585 9.61 19.39 8.77
CA ASN A 585 8.55 20.41 8.74
C ASN A 585 7.87 20.35 7.37
N MET A 586 6.62 19.89 7.34
CA MET A 586 5.93 19.63 6.08
C MET A 586 5.53 20.89 5.32
N THR A 587 5.36 22.02 6.02
CA THR A 587 5.19 23.33 5.37
C THR A 587 6.43 23.68 4.54
N ARG A 588 7.62 23.60 5.13
CA ARG A 588 8.88 23.83 4.41
C ARG A 588 9.12 22.79 3.32
N PHE A 589 8.81 21.53 3.60
CA PHE A 589 8.89 20.47 2.60
C PHE A 589 8.04 20.80 1.38
N LEU A 590 6.92 21.53 1.49
CA LEU A 590 6.10 21.90 0.34
C LEU A 590 6.65 23.11 -0.43
N GLU A 591 7.38 24.01 0.23
CA GLU A 591 7.95 25.24 -0.35
C GLU A 591 9.23 25.03 -1.18
N ASP A 592 10.07 24.06 -0.79
CA ASP A 592 11.37 23.77 -1.43
C ASP A 592 11.26 23.23 -2.89
#